data_AF-A0A927V7Z9-F1
#
_entry.id   AF-A0A927V7Z9-F1
#
_cell.length_a   1.000
_cell.length_b   1.000
_cell.length_c   1.000
_cell.angle_alpha   90.00
_cell.angle_beta   90.00
_cell.angle_gamma   90.00
#
_symmetry.space_group_name_H-M   'P 1'
#
loop_
_entity.id
_entity.type
_entity.pdbx_description
1 polymer ?
#
loop_
_entity_poly.entity_id
_entity_poly.type
_entity_poly.pdbx_seq_one_letter_code
_entity_poly.pdbx_strand_id
1 'polypeptide(L)'
;MLEMQCMGCMEMYDGDLNACPHCGFKESEYKRIGYHLAPHSTLLDTYIVGKAIGYGGFGVTYVGYNAILEKKVAIKEYLPGEFATRSPGDTTVTAFTG
;
A
#
# COMPACT_ATOMS: atom_id res chain seq x y z
N MET A 1 -20.17 6.19 -15.54
CA MET A 1 -19.04 5.26 -15.72
C MET A 1 -18.37 5.11 -14.35
N LEU A 2 -17.97 3.91 -13.93
CA LEU A 2 -17.27 3.74 -12.65
C LEU A 2 -15.78 4.01 -12.89
N GLU A 3 -15.25 5.06 -12.28
CA GLU A 3 -13.82 5.35 -12.26
C GLU A 3 -13.16 4.57 -11.12
N MET A 4 -12.07 3.86 -11.42
CA MET A 4 -11.31 3.08 -10.45
C MET A 4 -9.86 3.57 -10.38
N GLN A 5 -9.31 3.66 -9.16
CA GLN A 5 -7.90 3.96 -8.95
C GLN A 5 -7.09 2.66 -8.80
N CYS A 6 -6.03 2.49 -9.57
CA CYS A 6 -5.18 1.31 -9.46
C CYS A 6 -4.27 1.34 -8.22
N MET A 7 -4.37 0.36 -7.33
CA MET A 7 -3.43 0.24 -6.20
C MET A 7 -2.00 -0.18 -6.59
N GLY A 8 -1.76 -0.51 -7.86
CA GLY A 8 -0.46 -0.88 -8.40
C GLY A 8 0.37 0.30 -8.95
N CYS A 9 -0.30 1.30 -9.52
CA CYS A 9 0.36 2.46 -10.14
C CYS A 9 -0.25 3.83 -9.79
N MET A 10 -1.40 3.86 -9.12
CA MET A 10 -2.20 5.04 -8.73
C MET A 10 -2.86 5.81 -9.88
N GLU A 11 -2.81 5.26 -11.10
CA GLU A 11 -3.53 5.82 -12.24
C GLU A 11 -5.03 5.47 -12.18
N MET A 12 -5.85 6.42 -12.62
CA MET A 12 -7.28 6.22 -12.81
C MET A 12 -7.54 5.45 -14.11
N TYR A 13 -8.57 4.62 -14.12
CA TYR A 13 -9.06 3.96 -15.33
C TYR A 13 -10.56 3.68 -15.24
N ASP A 14 -11.19 3.55 -16.40
CA ASP A 14 -12.63 3.28 -16.52
C ASP A 14 -12.94 1.79 -16.48
N GLY A 15 -13.95 1.43 -15.70
CA GLY A 15 -14.58 0.11 -15.72
C GLY A 15 -13.98 -0.91 -14.76
N ASP A 16 -14.74 -1.99 -14.57
CA ASP A 16 -14.37 -3.13 -13.74
C ASP A 16 -13.53 -4.11 -14.56
N LEU A 17 -12.22 -3.85 -14.60
CA LEU A 17 -11.24 -4.67 -15.28
C LEU A 17 -10.51 -5.57 -14.27
N ASN A 18 -10.33 -6.85 -14.64
CA ASN A 18 -9.57 -7.81 -13.83
C ASN A 18 -8.08 -7.44 -13.66
N ALA A 19 -7.55 -6.53 -14.49
CA ALA A 19 -6.18 -6.04 -14.45
C ALA A 19 -6.13 -4.56 -14.83
N CYS A 20 -5.27 -3.79 -14.18
CA CYS A 20 -5.05 -2.40 -14.53
C CYS A 20 -4.48 -2.27 -15.95
N PRO A 21 -5.07 -1.43 -16.82
CA PRO A 21 -4.60 -1.27 -18.20
C PRO A 21 -3.24 -0.55 -18.29
N HIS A 22 -2.87 0.22 -17.27
CA HIS A 22 -1.64 1.01 -17.26
C HIS A 22 -0.40 0.25 -16.79
N CYS A 23 -0.57 -0.68 -15.83
CA CYS A 23 0.56 -1.38 -15.22
C CYS A 23 0.38 -2.91 -15.08
N GLY A 24 -0.75 -3.46 -15.49
CA GLY A 24 -1.06 -4.89 -15.40
C GLY A 24 -1.33 -5.40 -13.99
N PHE A 25 -1.41 -4.54 -12.98
CA PHE A 25 -1.67 -4.96 -11.60
C PHE A 25 -3.06 -5.60 -11.47
N LYS A 26 -3.10 -6.79 -10.86
CA LYS A 26 -4.31 -7.55 -10.55
C LYS A 26 -4.45 -7.70 -9.05
N GLU A 27 -5.48 -7.12 -8.48
CA GLU A 27 -5.65 -7.11 -7.02
C GLU A 27 -6.03 -8.49 -6.45
N SER A 28 -6.79 -9.29 -7.20
CA SER A 28 -7.16 -10.66 -6.83
C SER A 28 -5.96 -11.60 -6.70
N GLU A 29 -4.85 -11.32 -7.38
CA GLU A 29 -3.62 -12.12 -7.35
C GLU A 29 -2.58 -11.55 -6.37
N TYR A 30 -2.87 -10.43 -5.69
CA TYR A 30 -1.90 -9.76 -4.83
C TYR A 30 -1.68 -10.50 -3.50
N LYS A 31 -0.49 -11.10 -3.37
CA LYS A 31 -0.07 -11.78 -2.14
C LYS A 31 0.29 -10.78 -1.05
N ARG A 32 -0.50 -10.75 0.01
CA ARG A 32 -0.25 -9.91 1.19
C ARG A 32 0.79 -10.56 2.09
N ILE A 33 1.80 -9.79 2.50
CA ILE A 33 2.69 -10.14 3.60
C ILE A 33 2.02 -9.64 4.88
N GLY A 34 1.87 -10.50 5.89
CA GLY A 34 1.01 -10.25 7.04
C GLY A 34 1.31 -8.94 7.78
N TYR A 35 2.58 -8.58 7.95
CA TYR A 35 2.98 -7.38 8.68
C TYR A 35 3.12 -6.13 7.79
N HIS A 36 2.76 -6.20 6.51
CA HIS A 36 2.72 -5.03 5.63
C HIS A 36 1.36 -4.33 5.72
N LEU A 37 1.33 -3.00 5.51
CA LEU A 37 0.10 -2.29 5.18
C LEU A 37 -0.60 -2.92 3.97
N ALA A 38 -1.92 -3.08 4.07
CA ALA A 38 -2.74 -3.54 2.96
C ALA A 38 -2.98 -2.40 1.95
N PRO A 39 -3.11 -2.70 0.65
CA PRO A 39 -3.68 -1.76 -0.30
C PRO A 39 -5.02 -1.22 0.22
N HIS A 40 -5.31 0.05 -0.07
CA HIS A 40 -6.45 0.83 0.45
C HIS A 40 -6.34 1.26 1.93
N SER A 41 -5.26 0.92 2.65
CA SER A 41 -5.04 1.50 3.98
C SER A 41 -4.89 3.02 3.86
N THR A 42 -5.58 3.76 4.72
CA THR A 42 -5.48 5.22 4.79
C THR A 42 -4.60 5.61 5.96
N LEU A 43 -3.64 6.51 5.73
CA LEU A 43 -2.74 7.05 6.75
C LEU A 43 -2.97 8.56 6.88
N LEU A 44 -3.14 9.03 8.13
CA LEU A 44 -3.33 10.44 8.46
C LEU A 44 -4.44 11.12 7.62
N ASP A 45 -5.47 10.35 7.25
CA ASP A 45 -6.60 10.78 6.40
C ASP A 45 -6.19 11.42 5.05
N THR A 46 -4.93 11.22 4.63
CA THR A 46 -4.33 11.93 3.48
C THR A 46 -3.72 10.97 2.48
N TYR A 47 -3.09 9.90 2.95
CA TYR A 47 -2.33 9.00 2.10
C TYR A 47 -3.06 7.68 1.93
N ILE A 48 -3.30 7.29 0.69
CA ILE A 48 -3.83 5.99 0.32
C ILE A 48 -2.63 5.09 -0.02
N VAL A 49 -2.53 3.97 0.67
CA VAL A 49 -1.46 2.99 0.47
C VAL A 49 -1.85 2.02 -0.65
N GLY A 50 -0.94 1.80 -1.59
CA GLY A 50 -1.04 0.77 -2.62
C GLY A 50 -0.16 -0.45 -2.33
N LYS A 51 0.22 -1.16 -3.40
CA LYS A 51 1.09 -2.34 -3.27
C LYS A 51 2.47 -1.97 -2.73
N ALA A 52 3.09 -2.92 -2.03
CA ALA A 52 4.50 -2.83 -1.69
C ALA A 52 5.36 -2.90 -2.98
N ILE A 53 6.36 -2.04 -3.08
CA ILE A 53 7.32 -1.97 -4.19
C ILE A 53 8.76 -2.24 -3.75
N GLY A 54 9.01 -2.33 -2.43
CA GLY A 54 10.28 -2.79 -1.87
C GLY A 54 10.12 -3.09 -0.38
N TYR A 55 10.90 -4.03 0.15
CA TYR A 55 10.96 -4.34 1.57
C TYR A 55 12.37 -4.81 1.95
N GLY A 56 12.77 -4.55 3.19
CA GLY A 56 14.07 -4.96 3.74
C GLY A 56 14.11 -4.77 5.26
N GLY A 57 15.28 -4.98 5.88
CA GLY A 57 15.40 -5.01 7.34
C GLY A 57 14.93 -3.76 8.09
N PHE A 58 14.88 -2.61 7.43
CA PHE A 58 14.50 -1.32 8.05
C PHE A 58 13.09 -0.84 7.70
N GLY A 59 12.35 -1.55 6.85
CA GLY A 59 10.98 -1.17 6.53
C GLY A 59 10.51 -1.55 5.14
N VAL A 60 9.38 -0.96 4.77
CA VAL A 60 8.64 -1.28 3.55
C VAL A 60 8.36 0.01 2.78
N THR A 61 8.54 -0.06 1.45
CA THR A 61 8.20 1.03 0.55
C THR A 61 6.96 0.63 -0.26
N TYR A 62 5.95 1.49 -0.27
CA TYR A 62 4.70 1.33 -1.01
C TYR A 62 4.60 2.38 -2.10
N VAL A 63 3.93 2.02 -3.21
CA VAL A 63 3.30 3.07 -4.02
C VAL A 63 2.14 3.65 -3.21
N GLY A 64 1.92 4.95 -3.30
CA GLY A 64 0.82 5.61 -2.61
C GLY A 64 0.26 6.78 -3.39
N TYR A 65 -0.86 7.31 -2.90
CA TYR A 65 -1.49 8.50 -3.43
C TYR A 65 -1.75 9.49 -2.31
N ASN A 66 -1.37 10.75 -2.50
CA ASN A 66 -1.72 11.84 -1.60
C ASN A 66 -3.02 12.47 -2.11
N ALA A 67 -4.10 12.34 -1.34
CA ALA A 67 -5.44 12.79 -1.71
C ALA A 67 -5.60 14.32 -1.67
N ILE A 68 -4.75 15.04 -0.94
CA ILE A 68 -4.80 16.51 -0.87
C ILE A 68 -4.09 17.12 -2.08
N LEU A 69 -2.93 16.58 -2.43
CA LEU A 69 -2.11 17.07 -3.55
C LEU A 69 -2.50 16.45 -4.89
N GLU A 70 -3.33 15.41 -4.86
CA GLU A 70 -3.71 14.58 -6.00
C GLU A 70 -2.49 14.02 -6.75
N LYS A 71 -1.49 13.54 -5.99
CA LYS A 71 -0.23 13.03 -6.54
C LYS A 71 0.07 11.62 -6.10
N LYS A 72 0.61 10.85 -7.06
CA LYS A 72 1.34 9.62 -6.77
C LYS A 72 2.60 9.92 -5.96
N VAL A 73 2.83 9.13 -4.93
CA VAL A 73 3.97 9.24 -4.01
C VAL A 73 4.56 7.86 -3.73
N ALA A 74 5.76 7.84 -3.15
CA ALA A 74 6.31 6.67 -2.48
C ALA A 74 6.18 6.84 -0.97
N ILE A 75 5.58 5.85 -0.29
CA ILE A 75 5.44 5.84 1.17
C ILE A 75 6.49 4.88 1.70
N LYS A 76 7.44 5.37 2.50
CA LYS A 76 8.45 4.53 3.17
C LYS A 76 8.09 4.39 4.64
N GLU A 77 7.53 3.24 4.99
CA GLU A 77 7.28 2.86 6.37
C GLU A 77 8.59 2.49 7.05
N TYR A 78 8.83 3.02 8.25
CA TYR A 78 9.88 2.53 9.13
C TYR A 78 9.32 1.40 9.99
N LEU A 79 9.69 0.17 9.65
CA LEU A 79 9.27 -1.05 10.35
C LEU A 79 10.51 -1.95 10.49
N PRO A 80 11.35 -1.71 11.52
CA PRO A 80 12.53 -2.53 11.72
C PRO A 80 12.11 -3.91 12.22
N GLY A 81 12.24 -4.93 11.38
CA GLY A 81 11.71 -6.28 11.64
C GLY A 81 12.33 -6.98 12.86
N GLU A 82 13.47 -6.49 13.35
CA GLU A 82 14.12 -6.99 14.56
C GLU A 82 13.51 -6.42 15.86
N PHE A 83 12.80 -5.29 15.78
CA PHE A 83 12.33 -4.55 16.96
C PHE A 83 10.82 -4.29 16.94
N ALA A 84 10.13 -4.58 15.82
CA ALA A 84 8.72 -4.27 15.67
C ALA A 84 8.01 -5.25 14.73
N THR A 85 6.71 -5.43 14.97
CA THR A 85 5.81 -6.18 14.12
C THR A 85 4.44 -5.49 14.05
N ARG A 86 3.54 -6.08 13.28
CA ARG A 86 2.17 -5.62 13.07
C ARG A 86 1.28 -6.83 12.83
N SER A 87 0.10 -6.82 13.44
CA SER A 87 -0.93 -7.82 13.15
C SER A 87 -1.51 -7.62 11.75
N PRO A 88 -1.80 -8.69 11.00
CA PRO A 88 -2.38 -8.56 9.67
C PRO A 88 -3.66 -7.75 9.64
N GLY A 89 -3.68 -6.69 8.82
CA GLY A 89 -4.83 -5.79 8.66
C GLY A 89 -4.81 -4.56 9.58
N ASP A 90 -3.97 -4.53 10.62
CA ASP A 90 -3.86 -3.37 11.49
C ASP A 90 -2.98 -2.27 10.89
N THR A 91 -3.24 -1.03 11.28
CA THR A 91 -2.37 0.13 10.97
C THR A 91 -1.38 0.46 12.09
N THR A 92 -1.55 -0.16 13.27
CA THR A 92 -0.72 0.08 14.45
C THR A 92 0.47 -0.87 14.51
N VAL A 93 1.64 -0.33 14.85
CA VAL A 93 2.88 -1.10 15.01
C VAL A 93 3.08 -1.45 16.48
N THR A 94 3.47 -2.69 16.75
CA THR A 94 3.84 -3.19 18.07
C THR A 94 5.35 -3.33 18.15
N ALA A 95 5.98 -2.63 19.10
CA ALA A 95 7.39 -2.83 19.40
C ALA A 95 7.60 -4.09 20.25
N PHE A 96 8.67 -4.84 19.99
CA PHE A 96 9.06 -5.93 20.86
C PHE A 96 9.63 -5.37 22.17
N THR A 97 8.97 -5.70 23.28
CA THR A 97 9.52 -5.53 24.62
C THR A 97 10.28 -6.81 24.94
N GLY A 98 11.61 -6.75 24.97
CA GLY A 98 12.46 -7.93 25.25
C GLY A 98 12.11 -8.65 26.54
#